data_AF-A0A379FGZ8-F1
#
_entry.id   AF-A0A379FGZ8-F1
#
_cell.length_a   1.000
_cell.length_b   1.000
_cell.length_c   1.000
_cell.angle_alpha   90.00
_cell.angle_beta   90.00
_cell.angle_gamma   90.00
#
_symmetry.space_group_name_H-M   'P 1'
#
loop_
_entity.id
_entity.type
_entity.pdbx_description
1 polymer ?
#
loop_
_entity_poly.entity_id
_entity_poly.type
_entity_poly.pdbx_seq_one_letter_code
_entity_poly.pdbx_strand_id
1 'polypeptide(L)' 'MIIAAHGNSLRALVKYLDNMSEEEILELNIPTAVPLVYEFDENMKPIKRYYLGNAEEIAAKAAAVANQGKAK' A
#
# COMPACT_ATOMS: atom_id res chain seq x y z
N MET A 1 5.06 -6.11 14.87
CA MET A 1 3.61 -6.30 14.62
C MET A 1 3.41 -6.71 13.17
N ILE A 2 2.44 -7.57 12.87
CA ILE A 2 2.07 -7.96 11.49
C ILE A 2 0.55 -7.78 11.35
N ILE A 3 0.11 -7.19 10.24
CA ILE A 3 -1.30 -7.01 9.89
C ILE A 3 -1.55 -7.71 8.55
N ALA A 4 -2.46 -8.68 8.54
CA ALA A 4 -2.94 -9.33 7.32
C ALA A 4 -4.40 -8.93 7.08
N ALA A 5 -4.66 -8.24 5.97
CA ALA A 5 -5.99 -7.69 5.64
C ALA A 5 -6.20 -7.61 4.12
N HIS A 6 -7.28 -6.96 3.70
CA HIS A 6 -7.68 -6.84 2.29
C HIS A 6 -7.35 -5.46 1.72
N GLY A 7 -7.36 -5.33 0.39
CA GLY A 7 -6.93 -4.11 -0.31
C GLY A 7 -7.59 -2.82 0.17
N ASN A 8 -8.92 -2.78 0.35
CA ASN A 8 -9.61 -1.57 0.81
C ASN A 8 -9.26 -1.20 2.27
N SER A 9 -9.20 -2.20 3.14
CA SER A 9 -8.84 -2.02 4.55
C SER A 9 -7.41 -1.50 4.69
N LEU A 10 -6.48 -2.07 3.91
CA LEU A 10 -5.09 -1.64 3.87
C LEU A 10 -4.96 -0.22 3.28
N ARG A 11 -5.70 0.11 2.22
CA ARG A 11 -5.74 1.48 1.67
C ARG A 11 -6.23 2.50 2.69
N ALA A 12 -7.28 2.19 3.45
CA ALA A 12 -7.76 3.08 4.51
C ALA A 12 -6.68 3.31 5.59
N LEU A 13 -5.97 2.26 5.99
CA LEU A 13 -4.86 2.39 6.95
C LEU A 13 -3.71 3.22 6.38
N VAL A 14 -3.29 2.96 5.14
CA VAL A 14 -2.23 3.71 4.46
C VAL A 14 -2.61 5.19 4.35
N LYS A 15 -3.85 5.50 3.95
CA LYS A 15 -4.35 6.87 3.88
C LYS A 15 -4.20 7.60 5.22
N TYR A 16 -4.58 6.95 6.32
CA TYR A 16 -4.47 7.52 7.65
C TYR A 16 -3.01 7.73 8.08
N LEU A 17 -2.15 6.72 7.87
CA LEU A 17 -0.74 6.80 8.28
C LEU A 17 0.04 7.85 7.48
N ASP A 18 -0.19 7.93 6.18
CA ASP A 18 0.55 8.84 5.29
C ASP A 18 -0.12 10.20 5.10
N ASN A 19 -1.25 10.44 5.76
CA ASN A 19 -2.08 11.64 5.59
C ASN A 19 -2.40 11.95 4.12
N MET A 20 -2.75 10.90 3.35
CA MET A 20 -3.03 11.04 1.92
C MET A 20 -4.37 11.74 1.66
N SER A 21 -4.44 12.52 0.59
CA SER A 21 -5.69 13.11 0.08
C SER A 21 -6.63 12.05 -0.50
N GLU A 22 -7.87 12.43 -0.80
CA GLU A 22 -8.82 11.55 -1.50
C GLU A 22 -8.34 11.20 -2.91
N GLU A 23 -7.69 12.14 -3.60
CA GLU A 23 -7.17 11.94 -4.95
C GLU A 23 -5.98 10.98 -4.93
N GLU A 24 -5.05 11.16 -3.98
CA GLU A 24 -3.87 10.30 -3.86
C GLU A 24 -4.24 8.85 -3.52
N ILE A 25 -5.27 8.63 -2.69
CA ILE A 25 -5.67 7.27 -2.30
C ILE A 25 -6.37 6.51 -3.44
N LEU A 26 -7.02 7.22 -4.37
CA LEU A 26 -7.65 6.61 -5.55
C LEU A 26 -6.62 6.01 -6.51
N GLU A 27 -5.45 6.65 -6.62
CA GLU A 27 -4.34 6.17 -7.46
C GLU A 27 -3.52 5.05 -6.79
N LEU A 28 -3.67 4.85 -5.47
CA LEU A 28 -2.91 3.85 -4.75
C LEU A 28 -3.42 2.42 -5.03
N ASN A 29 -2.57 1.61 -5.64
CA ASN A 29 -2.79 0.18 -5.86
C ASN A 29 -1.82 -0.64 -5.02
N ILE A 30 -2.33 -1.30 -3.97
CA ILE A 30 -1.52 -2.16 -3.10
C ILE A 30 -1.40 -3.55 -3.76
N PRO A 31 -0.19 -4.02 -4.12
CA PRO A 31 -0.01 -5.32 -4.75
C PRO A 31 -0.35 -6.47 -3.79
N THR A 32 -0.97 -7.51 -4.32
CA THR A 32 -1.36 -8.70 -3.54
C THR A 32 -0.14 -9.46 -3.04
N ALA A 33 -0.17 -9.84 -1.76
CA ALA A 33 0.84 -10.69 -1.11
C ALA A 33 2.28 -10.14 -1.19
N VAL A 34 2.45 -8.82 -1.19
CA VAL A 34 3.74 -8.15 -1.05
C VAL A 34 3.79 -7.45 0.31
N PRO A 35 4.79 -7.72 1.17
CA PRO A 35 4.91 -7.03 2.45
C PRO A 35 5.17 -5.53 2.25
N LEU A 36 4.32 -4.69 2.85
CA LEU A 36 4.52 -3.24 2.97
C LEU A 36 5.03 -2.94 4.38
N VAL A 37 6.27 -2.48 4.48
CA VAL A 37 6.93 -2.17 5.75
C VAL A 37 6.75 -0.69 6.07
N TYR A 38 6.38 -0.40 7.31
CA TYR A 38 6.39 0.95 7.89
C TYR A 38 7.42 1.01 9.01
N GLU A 39 8.22 2.08 9.00
CA GLU A 39 9.11 2.44 10.10
C GLU A 39 8.50 3.66 10.81
N PHE A 40 8.52 3.63 12.14
CA PHE A 40 7.95 4.66 13.00
C PHE A 40 9.03 5.26 13.88
N ASP A 41 8.90 6.54 14.21
CA ASP A 41 9.71 7.18 15.25
C ASP A 41 9.18 6.86 16.66
N GLU A 42 9.84 7.42 17.68
CA GLU A 42 9.47 7.24 19.10
C GLU A 42 8.07 7.78 19.44
N ASN A 43 7.51 8.64 18.60
CA ASN A 43 6.17 9.22 18.78
C ASN A 43 5.11 8.48 17.95
N MET A 44 5.43 7.29 17.41
CA MET A 44 4.54 6.51 16.54
C MET A 44 4.15 7.25 15.26
N LYS A 45 5.00 8.16 14.76
CA LYS A 45 4.82 8.79 13.46
C LYS A 45 5.55 7.98 12.37
N PRO A 46 4.89 7.66 11.25
CA PRO A 46 5.55 7.06 10.10
C PRO A 46 6.69 7.95 9.58
N ILE A 47 7.87 7.37 9.43
CA ILE A 47 9.05 8.04 8.85
C ILE A 47 9.45 7.46 7.50
N LYS A 48 9.06 6.20 7.22
CA LYS A 48 9.37 5.51 5.97
C LYS A 48 8.36 4.41 5.69
N ARG A 49 8.04 4.23 4.41
CA ARG A 49 7.32 3.06 3.90
C ARG A 49 8.01 2.48 2.67
N TYR A 50 8.05 1.17 2.55
CA TYR A 50 8.59 0.49 1.35
C TYR A 50 8.05 -0.93 1.22
N TYR A 51 7.95 -1.41 -0.01
CA TYR A 51 7.68 -2.81 -0.26
C TYR A 51 8.95 -3.65 -0.13
N LEU A 52 8.83 -4.83 0.44
CA LEU A 52 9.92 -5.79 0.56
C LEU A 52 9.90 -6.78 -0.62
N GLY A 53 10.98 -6.85 -1.38
CA GLY A 53 11.14 -7.81 -2.49
C GLY A 53 11.75 -7.20 -3.76
N ASN A 54 11.58 -7.88 -4.89
CA ASN A 54 12.04 -7.42 -6.20
C ASN A 54 11.13 -6.29 -6.73
N ALA A 55 11.73 -5.14 -7.07
CA ALA A 55 10.98 -3.94 -7.47
C ALA A 55 10.16 -4.13 -8.78
N GLU A 56 10.69 -4.86 -9.76
CA GLU A 56 10.02 -5.08 -11.05
C GLU A 56 8.79 -5.96 -10.88
N GLU A 57 8.90 -7.04 -10.10
CA GLU A 57 7.78 -7.92 -9.79
C GLU A 57 6.67 -7.20 -9.01
N ILE A 58 7.07 -6.34 -8.07
CA ILE A 58 6.15 -5.55 -7.25
C ILE A 58 5.38 -4.55 -8.13
N ALA A 59 6.09 -3.84 -9.03
CA ALA A 59 5.47 -2.92 -9.97
C ALA A 59 4.49 -3.63 -10.92
N ALA A 60 4.87 -4.81 -11.44
CA ALA A 60 3.99 -5.63 -12.28
C ALA A 60 2.73 -6.07 -11.52
N LYS A 61 2.86 -6.49 -10.26
CA LYS A 61 1.70 -6.86 -9.40
C LYS A 61 0.79 -5.67 -9.11
N ALA A 62 1.35 -4.48 -8.83
CA ALA A 62 0.56 -3.28 -8.59
C ALA A 62 -0.23 -2.86 -9.84
N ALA A 63 0.40 -2.94 -11.03
CA ALA A 63 -0.27 -2.71 -12.30
C ALA A 63 -1.37 -3.74 -12.59
N ALA A 64 -1.16 -5.01 -12.23
CA ALA A 64 -2.17 -6.05 -12.36
C ALA A 64 -3.43 -5.73 -11.51
N VAL A 65 -3.25 -5.25 -10.28
CA VAL A 65 -4.37 -4.82 -9.41
C VAL A 65 -5.12 -3.64 -10.03
N ALA A 66 -4.41 -2.64 -10.57
CA ALA A 66 -5.04 -1.49 -11.22
C ALA A 66 -5.91 -1.90 -12.43
N ASN A 67 -5.48 -2.91 -13.19
CA ASN A 67 -6.20 -3.38 -14.38
C ASN A 67 -7.40 -4.27 -14.04
N GLN A 68 -7.46 -4.90 -12.86
CA GLN A 68 -8.64 -5.68 -12.44
C GLN A 68 -9.91 -4.83 -12.36
N GLY A 69 -9.78 -3.55 -12.00
CA GLY A 69 -10.91 -2.60 -11.95
C GLY A 69 -11.45 -2.17 -13.31
N LYS A 70 -10.69 -2.36 -14.40
CA LYS A 70 -11.05 -1.94 -15.76
C LYS A 70 -11.86 -2.98 -16.54
N ALA A 71 -11.87 -4.23 -16.09
CA ALA A 71 -12.51 -5.34 -16.78
C ALA A 71 -14.00 -5.54 -16.40
N LYS A 72 -14.63 -4.53 -15.79
CA LYS A 72 -16.02 -4.57 -15.35
C LYS A 72 -16.86 -3.53 -16.08
#